data_AF-A0A850C3C3-F1
#
_entry.id   AF-A0A850C3C3-F1
#
_cell.length_a   1.000
_cell.length_b   1.000
_cell.length_c   1.000
_cell.angle_alpha   90.00
_cell.angle_beta   90.00
_cell.angle_gamma   90.00
#
_symmetry.space_group_name_H-M   'P 1'
#
loop_
_entity.id
_entity.type
_entity.pdbx_description
1 polymer ?
#
loop_
_entity_poly.entity_id
_entity_poly.type
_entity_poly.pdbx_seq_one_letter_code
_entity_poly.pdbx_strand_id
1 'polypeptide(L)'
;MTIRLPDFKGGLRAYEPRAEPLAVTPGAPLASRTVFSAAHVVADPYADSTPDSPAAVDWDATLAFRRHLWSHGLGVAEAMD
;
A
#
# COMPACT_ATOMS: atom_id res chain seq x y z
N MET A 1 -3.14 22.48 -1.79
CA MET A 1 -3.06 22.20 -3.24
C MET A 1 -4.37 21.55 -3.59
N THR A 2 -5.17 22.20 -4.44
CA THR A 2 -6.52 21.73 -4.76
C THR A 2 -6.48 20.61 -5.79
N ILE A 3 -7.23 19.53 -5.55
CA ILE A 3 -7.46 18.43 -6.49
C ILE A 3 -8.94 18.40 -6.85
N ARG A 4 -9.28 18.21 -8.13
CA ARG A 4 -10.67 17.96 -8.54
C ARG A 4 -10.96 16.47 -8.51
N LEU A 5 -11.93 16.04 -7.71
CA LEU A 5 -12.35 14.64 -7.59
C LEU A 5 -13.78 14.46 -8.10
N PRO A 6 -14.13 13.30 -8.68
CA PRO A 6 -15.51 12.96 -8.99
C PRO A 6 -16.40 13.04 -7.74
N ASP A 7 -17.63 13.53 -7.90
CA ASP A 7 -18.68 13.45 -6.89
C ASP A 7 -19.71 12.37 -7.23
N PHE A 8 -20.58 12.08 -6.26
CA PHE A 8 -21.62 11.05 -6.38
C PHE A 8 -22.74 11.39 -7.39
N LYS A 9 -22.76 12.60 -7.95
CA LYS A 9 -23.70 13.06 -8.97
C LYS A 9 -23.09 13.07 -10.37
N GLY A 10 -21.85 12.59 -10.52
CA GLY A 10 -21.11 12.63 -11.78
C GLY A 10 -20.46 13.98 -12.09
N GLY A 11 -20.47 14.92 -11.14
CA GLY A 11 -19.77 16.20 -11.22
C GLY A 11 -18.34 16.13 -10.69
N LEU A 12 -17.66 17.28 -10.67
CA LEU A 12 -16.35 17.45 -10.05
C LEU A 12 -16.49 18.33 -8.81
N ARG A 13 -15.87 17.89 -7.70
CA ARG A 13 -15.70 18.72 -6.49
C ARG A 13 -14.24 19.02 -6.24
N ALA A 14 -13.96 20.23 -5.73
CA ALA A 14 -12.64 20.56 -5.22
C ALA A 14 -12.41 19.82 -3.88
N TYR A 15 -11.22 19.24 -3.74
CA TYR A 15 -10.73 18.58 -2.53
C TYR A 15 -9.36 19.15 -2.18
N GLU A 16 -9.21 19.56 -0.92
CA GLU A 16 -7.93 19.94 -0.35
C GLU A 16 -7.46 18.80 0.57
N PRO A 17 -6.41 18.06 0.19
CA PRO A 17 -5.80 17.09 1.09
C PRO A 17 -5.24 17.76 2.34
N ARG A 18 -5.17 17.01 3.45
CA ARG A 18 -4.38 17.43 4.61
C ARG A 18 -2.93 17.63 4.18
N ALA A 19 -2.38 18.81 4.47
CA ALA A 19 -1.03 19.17 4.04
C ALA A 19 0.08 18.49 4.87
N GLU A 20 -0.20 18.20 6.14
CA GLU A 20 0.76 17.60 7.05
C GLU A 20 0.56 16.08 7.12
N PRO A 21 1.55 15.27 6.68
CA PRO A 21 1.50 13.82 6.82
C PRO A 21 1.65 13.39 8.28
N LEU A 22 1.14 12.21 8.61
CA LEU A 22 1.42 11.61 9.91
C LEU A 22 2.90 11.18 9.96
N ALA A 23 3.66 11.73 10.90
CA ALA A 23 5.01 11.27 11.17
C ALA A 23 4.95 9.94 11.94
N VAL A 24 5.43 8.87 11.33
CA VAL A 24 5.55 7.56 11.97
C VAL A 24 7.03 7.31 12.28
N THR A 25 7.39 7.34 13.55
CA THR A 25 8.73 6.97 14.00
C THR A 25 8.76 5.50 14.43
N PRO A 26 9.83 4.74 14.12
CA PRO A 26 10.01 3.41 14.67
C PRO A 26 10.05 3.50 16.21
N GLY A 27 9.04 2.93 16.86
CA GLY A 27 8.93 2.86 18.32
C GLY A 27 9.58 1.62 18.90
N ALA A 28 9.39 1.40 20.21
CA ALA A 28 9.70 0.11 20.82
C ALA A 28 8.81 -1.00 20.22
N PRO A 29 9.24 -2.27 20.26
CA PRO A 29 8.42 -3.39 19.82
C PRO A 29 7.02 -3.40 20.49
N LEU A 30 6.02 -3.88 19.76
CA LEU A 30 4.65 -4.00 20.27
C LEU A 30 4.61 -4.93 21.49
N ALA A 31 4.13 -4.41 22.63
CA ALA A 31 4.17 -5.14 23.91
C ALA A 31 2.86 -5.87 24.27
N SER A 32 1.73 -5.43 23.72
CA SER A 32 0.40 -5.88 24.16
C SER A 32 -0.36 -6.68 23.10
N ARG A 33 0.04 -6.61 21.83
CA ARG A 33 -0.63 -7.26 20.70
C ARG A 33 0.38 -7.76 19.69
N THR A 34 0.05 -8.87 19.05
CA THR A 34 0.71 -9.31 17.83
C THR A 34 -0.12 -8.80 16.65
N VAL A 35 0.48 -8.03 15.75
CA VAL A 35 -0.20 -7.39 14.62
C VAL A 35 0.47 -7.82 13.33
N PHE A 36 -0.33 -8.31 12.39
CA PHE A 36 0.10 -8.64 11.04
C PHE A 36 -0.62 -7.77 10.03
N SER A 37 0.08 -7.44 8.93
CA SER A 37 -0.52 -6.88 7.73
C SER A 37 -0.61 -7.99 6.68
N ALA A 38 -1.81 -8.23 6.14
CA ALA A 38 -1.99 -8.97 4.90
C ALA A 38 -1.45 -8.09 3.76
N ALA A 39 -0.27 -8.43 3.25
CA ALA A 39 0.47 -7.59 2.32
C ALA A 39 0.08 -7.87 0.87
N HIS A 40 -0.19 -6.80 0.11
CA HIS A 40 -0.47 -6.89 -1.32
C HIS A 40 0.79 -7.28 -2.12
N VAL A 41 0.59 -7.64 -3.39
CA VAL A 41 1.66 -7.86 -4.38
C VAL A 41 1.67 -6.71 -5.37
N VAL A 42 2.87 -6.34 -5.86
CA VAL A 42 3.03 -5.32 -6.90
C VAL A 42 3.16 -6.03 -8.25
N ALA A 43 2.29 -5.70 -9.20
CA ALA A 43 2.37 -6.21 -10.56
C ALA A 43 3.52 -5.54 -11.32
N ASP A 44 4.21 -6.29 -12.17
CA ASP A 44 5.15 -5.73 -13.14
C ASP A 44 4.38 -5.02 -14.28
N PRO A 45 4.44 -3.69 -14.39
CA PRO A 45 3.67 -2.95 -15.39
C PRO A 45 4.24 -3.05 -16.81
N TYR A 46 5.43 -3.64 -16.99
CA TYR A 46 6.11 -3.78 -18.28
C TYR A 46 6.09 -5.21 -18.82
N ALA A 47 5.57 -6.15 -18.04
CA ALA A 47 5.42 -7.53 -18.49
C ALA A 47 4.35 -7.64 -19.58
N ASP A 48 4.61 -8.50 -20.56
CA ASP A 48 3.64 -8.88 -21.59
C ASP A 48 2.65 -9.91 -21.03
N SER A 49 1.81 -9.44 -20.10
CA SER A 49 0.78 -10.22 -19.43
C SER A 49 -0.61 -9.71 -19.79
N THR A 50 -1.52 -10.61 -20.14
CA THR A 50 -2.94 -10.33 -20.32
C THR A 50 -3.73 -10.61 -19.03
N PRO A 51 -4.96 -10.08 -18.87
CA PRO A 51 -5.76 -10.33 -17.68
C PRO A 51 -5.99 -11.81 -17.33
N ASP A 52 -5.99 -12.70 -18.33
CA ASP A 52 -6.19 -14.15 -18.16
C ASP A 52 -4.88 -14.95 -18.07
N SER A 53 -3.73 -14.29 -18.22
CA SER A 53 -2.42 -14.93 -18.15
C SER A 53 -1.91 -15.01 -16.69
N PRO A 54 -0.90 -15.84 -16.40
CA PRO A 54 -0.25 -15.83 -15.09
C PRO A 54 0.25 -14.44 -14.72
N ALA A 55 0.07 -14.05 -13.46
CA ALA A 55 0.49 -12.74 -12.98
C ALA A 55 2.03 -12.58 -13.06
N ALA A 56 2.47 -11.46 -13.61
CA ALA A 56 3.87 -11.03 -13.54
C ALA A 56 4.06 -10.12 -12.31
N VAL A 57 4.97 -10.51 -11.43
CA VAL A 57 5.22 -9.83 -10.16
C VAL A 57 6.50 -9.02 -10.23
N ASP A 58 6.42 -7.74 -9.87
CA ASP A 58 7.59 -6.95 -9.53
C ASP A 58 8.06 -7.35 -8.12
N TRP A 59 9.04 -8.26 -8.08
CA TRP A 59 9.56 -8.80 -6.82
C TRP A 59 10.30 -7.74 -5.99
N ASP A 60 10.97 -6.79 -6.63
CA ASP A 60 11.74 -5.77 -5.91
C ASP A 60 10.81 -4.82 -5.18
N ALA A 61 9.76 -4.32 -5.85
CA ALA A 61 8.74 -3.48 -5.25
C ALA A 61 7.91 -4.25 -4.19
N THR A 62 7.53 -5.49 -4.50
CA THR A 62 6.82 -6.38 -3.59
C THR A 62 7.59 -6.57 -2.29
N LEU A 63 8.88 -6.90 -2.34
CA LEU A 63 9.73 -7.09 -1.16
C LEU A 63 10.11 -5.76 -0.48
N ALA A 64 10.20 -4.65 -1.22
CA ALA A 64 10.38 -3.33 -0.63
C ALA A 64 9.23 -2.97 0.32
N PHE A 65 8.00 -3.31 -0.05
CA PHE A 65 6.84 -3.11 0.82
C PHE A 65 6.89 -3.96 2.09
N ARG A 66 7.37 -5.21 2.04
CA ARG A 66 7.58 -6.04 3.24
C ARG A 66 8.58 -5.40 4.20
N ARG A 67 9.72 -4.96 3.66
CA ARG A 67 10.75 -4.25 4.45
C ARG A 67 10.20 -2.98 5.08
N HIS A 68 9.34 -2.25 4.38
CA HIS A 68 8.65 -1.09 4.92
C HIS A 68 7.75 -1.46 6.11
N LEU A 69 6.92 -2.51 5.99
CA LEU A 69 6.07 -2.98 7.08
C LEU A 69 6.90 -3.42 8.31
N TRP A 70 7.97 -4.19 8.10
CA TRP A 70 8.89 -4.58 9.18
C TRP A 70 9.56 -3.37 9.83
N SER A 71 9.90 -2.33 9.06
CA SER A 71 10.49 -1.09 9.60
C SER A 71 9.55 -0.36 10.57
N HIS A 72 8.23 -0.65 10.50
CA HIS A 72 7.20 -0.17 11.41
C HIS A 72 6.85 -1.17 12.53
N GLY A 73 7.57 -2.29 12.64
CA GLY A 73 7.37 -3.30 13.68
C GLY A 73 6.17 -4.21 13.45
N LEU A 74 5.60 -4.22 12.24
CA LEU A 74 4.47 -5.08 11.88
C LEU A 74 4.98 -6.44 11.39
N GLY A 75 4.26 -7.51 11.72
CA GLY A 75 4.41 -8.78 11.03
C GLY A 75 3.79 -8.72 9.62
N VAL A 76 4.23 -9.62 8.73
CA VAL A 76 3.65 -9.78 7.39
C VAL A 76 2.96 -11.14 7.32
N ALA A 77 1.69 -11.13 6.90
CA ALA A 77 0.98 -12.33 6.48
C ALA A 77 1.09 -12.41 4.95
N GLU A 78 1.89 -13.36 4.45
CA GLU A 78 2.19 -13.54 3.04
C GLU A 78 1.14 -14.37 2.31
N ALA A 79 0.98 -14.11 1.00
CA ALA A 79 0.10 -14.86 0.11
C ALA A 79 -1.33 -15.03 0.66
N MET A 80 -1.84 -13.97 1.29
CA MET A 80 -3.21 -13.85 1.77
C MET A 80 -4.15 -13.33 0.66
N ASP A 81 -5.45 -13.29 0.96
CA ASP A 81 -6.54 -12.84 0.08
C ASP A 81 -6.45 -11.38 -0.37
#